data_AF-A0A9D7C3R9-F1
#
_entry.id   AF-A0A9D7C3R9-F1
#
_cell.length_a   1.000
_cell.length_b   1.000
_cell.length_c   1.000
_cell.angle_alpha   90.00
_cell.angle_beta   90.00
_cell.angle_gamma   90.00
#
_symmetry.space_group_name_H-M   'P 1'
#
loop_
_entity.id
_entity.type
_entity.pdbx_description
1 polymer ?
#
loop_
_entity_poly.entity_id
_entity_poly.type
_entity_poly.pdbx_seq_one_letter_code
_entity_poly.pdbx_strand_id
1 'polypeptide(L)'
;MKIFATFRLMFLSSIIFLGCKKDITQQTVYDNVIYEVNPVEVYASNAEKTKQKSSQQFISILYSNLTNKTIPGDELSKLSELSLSFGDKELMNQVLLENFLGNPGIIIPTNDEMRSNPDAFVNETYLKFFLRYPTEYEKYYFKDMIIKDPDITSEMVYAAFAQSNEYLFY
;
A
#
# COMPACT_ATOMS: atom_id res chain seq x y z
N MET A 1 -39.70 56.98 69.33
CA MET A 1 -38.72 55.90 69.09
C MET A 1 -39.43 54.60 68.67
N LYS A 2 -40.04 54.54 67.47
CA LYS A 2 -40.70 53.33 66.92
C LYS A 2 -40.62 53.19 65.38
N ILE A 3 -39.83 54.03 64.70
CA ILE A 3 -39.76 54.09 63.22
C ILE A 3 -38.53 53.37 62.64
N PHE A 4 -37.50 53.09 63.46
CA PHE A 4 -36.28 52.43 62.99
C PHE A 4 -36.35 50.89 62.97
N ALA A 5 -37.36 50.27 63.61
CA ALA A 5 -37.46 48.81 63.72
C ALA A 5 -38.14 48.15 62.51
N THR A 6 -39.03 48.88 61.80
CA THR A 6 -39.75 48.34 60.63
C THR A 6 -38.94 48.43 59.34
N PHE A 7 -37.93 49.30 59.26
CA PHE A 7 -37.09 49.44 58.08
C PHE A 7 -36.00 48.34 57.96
N ARG A 8 -35.58 47.73 59.08
CA ARG A 8 -34.63 46.59 59.08
C ARG A 8 -35.26 45.27 58.61
N LEU A 9 -36.58 45.13 58.69
CA LEU A 9 -37.28 43.91 58.26
C LEU A 9 -37.53 43.87 56.75
N MET A 10 -37.54 45.03 56.09
CA MET A 10 -37.78 45.13 54.64
C MET A 10 -36.49 44.95 53.81
N PHE A 11 -35.32 45.22 54.38
CA PHE A 11 -34.03 45.06 53.69
C PHE A 11 -33.51 43.61 53.71
N LEU A 12 -33.98 42.77 54.63
CA LEU A 12 -33.57 41.36 54.74
C LEU A 12 -34.34 40.43 53.77
N SER A 13 -35.46 40.88 53.21
CA SER A 13 -36.30 40.07 52.30
C SER A 13 -35.86 40.13 50.84
N SER A 14 -34.97 41.05 50.46
CA SER A 14 -34.52 41.20 49.06
C SER A 14 -33.31 40.33 48.69
N ILE A 15 -32.74 39.57 49.63
CA ILE A 15 -31.48 38.82 49.41
C ILE A 15 -31.72 37.35 49.00
N ILE A 16 -32.98 36.87 48.98
CA ILE A 16 -33.29 35.44 48.76
C ILE A 16 -33.38 35.05 47.26
N PHE A 17 -33.26 36.00 46.31
CA PHE A 17 -33.42 35.70 44.88
C PHE A 17 -32.13 35.47 44.07
N LEU A 18 -30.95 35.41 44.71
CA LEU A 18 -29.71 35.00 44.04
C LEU A 18 -29.56 33.47 44.07
N GLY A 19 -30.42 32.78 43.32
CA GLY A 19 -30.22 31.36 43.02
C GLY A 19 -29.08 31.18 42.01
N CYS A 20 -28.11 30.32 42.34
CA CYS A 20 -27.12 29.82 41.40
C CYS A 20 -27.82 29.21 40.18
N LYS A 21 -27.66 29.82 39.00
CA LYS A 21 -27.94 29.13 37.75
C LYS A 21 -26.88 28.04 37.62
N LYS A 22 -27.29 26.77 37.64
CA LYS A 22 -26.43 25.66 37.22
C LYS A 22 -26.08 25.92 35.76
N ASP A 23 -24.81 26.18 35.47
CA ASP A 23 -24.34 26.24 34.09
C ASP A 23 -24.59 24.88 33.45
N ILE A 24 -25.56 24.86 32.53
CA ILE A 24 -25.85 23.69 31.72
C ILE A 24 -24.78 23.70 30.63
N THR A 25 -23.65 23.07 30.88
CA THR A 25 -22.75 22.63 29.81
C THR A 25 -23.56 21.68 28.95
N GLN A 26 -24.05 22.18 27.81
CA GLN A 26 -24.59 21.36 26.75
C GLN A 26 -23.42 20.49 26.25
N GLN A 27 -23.24 19.32 26.85
CA GLN A 27 -22.53 18.25 26.18
C GLN A 27 -23.40 17.92 24.96
N THR A 28 -22.99 18.40 23.80
CA THR A 28 -23.44 17.86 22.51
C THR A 28 -22.94 16.42 22.47
N VAL A 29 -23.72 15.52 23.07
CA VAL A 29 -23.59 14.09 22.83
C VAL A 29 -24.03 13.91 21.39
N TYR A 30 -23.06 13.78 20.50
CA TYR A 30 -23.31 13.33 19.13
C TYR A 30 -23.72 11.86 19.22
N ASP A 31 -25.00 11.61 19.52
CA ASP A 31 -25.57 10.25 19.63
C ASP A 31 -25.51 9.51 18.28
N ASN A 32 -25.28 10.26 17.19
CA ASN A 32 -25.30 9.77 15.82
C ASN A 32 -24.04 10.22 15.04
N VAL A 33 -22.82 9.98 15.56
CA VAL A 33 -21.64 10.04 14.68
C VAL A 33 -21.73 8.85 13.74
N ILE A 34 -22.30 9.08 12.56
CA ILE A 34 -22.28 8.11 11.47
C ILE A 34 -20.86 8.14 10.92
N TYR A 35 -20.09 7.09 11.23
CA TYR A 35 -18.81 6.85 10.58
C TYR A 35 -19.10 6.45 9.14
N GLU A 36 -19.15 7.44 8.24
CA GLU A 36 -19.18 7.17 6.80
C GLU A 36 -17.79 6.73 6.36
N VAL A 37 -17.71 5.51 5.83
CA VAL A 37 -16.54 5.08 5.06
C VAL A 37 -16.72 5.60 3.66
N ASN A 38 -15.74 6.36 3.15
CA ASN A 38 -15.75 6.79 1.76
C ASN A 38 -15.84 5.54 0.88
N PRO A 39 -16.82 5.45 -0.04
CA PRO A 39 -16.86 4.36 -0.99
C PRO A 39 -15.62 4.44 -1.87
N VAL A 40 -14.77 3.41 -1.80
CA VAL A 40 -13.61 3.25 -2.67
C VAL A 40 -14.01 2.33 -3.80
N GLU A 41 -13.71 2.72 -5.04
CA GLU A 41 -13.88 1.84 -6.19
C GLU A 41 -12.92 0.65 -6.03
N VAL A 42 -13.48 -0.50 -5.71
CA VAL A 42 -12.73 -1.76 -5.70
C VAL A 42 -12.61 -2.21 -7.14
N TYR A 43 -11.42 -2.05 -7.73
CA TYR A 43 -11.10 -2.72 -8.98
C TYR A 43 -11.29 -4.22 -8.79
N ALA A 44 -11.96 -4.89 -9.71
CA ALA A 44 -11.95 -6.35 -9.75
C ALA A 44 -10.48 -6.76 -9.84
N SER A 45 -9.92 -7.31 -8.76
CA SER A 45 -8.57 -7.87 -8.76
C SER A 45 -8.54 -8.87 -9.91
N ASN A 46 -7.79 -8.54 -10.95
CA ASN A 46 -7.93 -9.13 -12.27
C ASN A 46 -8.02 -10.65 -12.20
N ALA A 47 -9.08 -11.15 -12.85
CA ALA A 47 -9.38 -12.49 -13.33
C ALA A 47 -8.39 -13.59 -12.93
N GLU A 48 -8.92 -14.66 -12.33
CA GLU A 48 -8.24 -15.93 -12.02
C GLU A 48 -7.14 -16.26 -13.06
N LYS A 49 -5.90 -15.87 -12.76
CA LYS A 49 -4.73 -16.21 -13.56
C LYS A 49 -4.53 -17.72 -13.41
N THR A 50 -5.12 -18.48 -14.31
CA THR A 50 -5.19 -19.95 -14.24
C THR A 50 -4.16 -20.61 -15.14
N LYS A 51 -3.52 -19.86 -16.04
CA LYS A 51 -2.58 -20.42 -17.01
C LYS A 51 -1.15 -20.09 -16.62
N GLN A 52 -0.39 -21.14 -16.31
CA GLN A 52 1.04 -21.01 -16.06
C GLN A 52 1.76 -20.59 -17.35
N LYS A 53 2.67 -19.62 -17.23
CA LYS A 53 3.57 -19.21 -18.31
C LYS A 53 4.49 -20.37 -18.71
N SER A 54 4.72 -20.54 -20.01
CA SER A 54 5.80 -21.41 -20.50
C SER A 54 7.17 -20.79 -20.18
N SER A 55 8.26 -21.59 -20.22
CA SER A 55 9.62 -21.08 -19.99
C SER A 55 9.96 -19.90 -20.92
N GLN A 56 9.63 -20.03 -22.21
CA GLN A 56 9.82 -18.95 -23.18
C GLN A 56 9.03 -17.68 -22.82
N GLN A 57 7.76 -17.83 -22.41
CA GLN A 57 6.94 -16.68 -22.00
C GLN A 57 7.50 -16.02 -20.75
N PHE A 58 7.87 -16.81 -19.74
CA PHE A 58 8.46 -16.31 -18.50
C PHE A 58 9.74 -15.51 -18.76
N ILE A 59 10.69 -16.10 -19.51
CA ILE A 59 11.97 -15.47 -19.83
C ILE A 59 11.75 -14.16 -20.60
N SER A 60 10.92 -14.20 -21.64
CA SER A 60 10.66 -13.02 -22.47
C SER A 60 10.01 -11.89 -21.69
N ILE A 61 9.04 -12.20 -20.82
CA ILE A 61 8.33 -11.17 -20.03
C ILE A 61 9.25 -10.63 -18.93
N LEU A 62 10.00 -11.50 -18.23
CA LEU A 62 10.95 -11.08 -17.21
C LEU A 62 12.01 -10.14 -17.79
N TYR A 63 12.62 -10.51 -18.90
CA TYR A 63 13.62 -9.66 -19.56
C TYR A 63 13.02 -8.30 -19.96
N SER A 64 11.82 -8.29 -20.55
CA SER A 64 11.13 -7.07 -20.92
C SER A 64 10.79 -6.20 -19.71
N ASN A 65 10.34 -6.77 -18.60
CA ASN A 65 9.98 -6.02 -17.40
C ASN A 65 11.20 -5.37 -16.72
N LEU A 66 12.36 -6.03 -16.77
CA LEU A 66 13.60 -5.54 -16.17
C LEU A 66 14.35 -4.54 -17.07
N THR A 67 14.28 -4.68 -18.40
CA THR A 67 15.12 -3.89 -19.32
C THR A 67 14.35 -2.96 -20.25
N ASN A 68 13.01 -3.09 -20.31
CA ASN A 68 12.14 -2.48 -21.32
C ASN A 68 12.56 -2.80 -22.77
N LYS A 69 13.25 -3.92 -23.00
CA LYS A 69 13.70 -4.38 -24.31
C LYS A 69 13.19 -5.78 -24.61
N THR A 70 13.17 -6.12 -25.89
CA THR A 70 12.93 -7.50 -26.33
C THR A 70 14.24 -8.27 -26.30
N ILE A 71 14.23 -9.45 -25.68
CA ILE A 71 15.36 -10.37 -25.70
C ILE A 71 15.60 -10.88 -27.13
N PRO A 72 16.86 -11.00 -27.60
CA PRO A 72 17.17 -11.60 -28.90
C PRO A 72 16.59 -13.01 -29.05
N GLY A 73 16.09 -13.35 -30.24
CA GLY A 73 15.36 -14.60 -30.45
C GLY A 73 16.22 -15.86 -30.26
N ASP A 74 17.49 -15.81 -30.67
CA ASP A 74 18.47 -16.86 -30.48
C ASP A 74 18.80 -17.08 -29.00
N GLU A 75 18.97 -15.99 -28.24
CA GLU A 75 19.19 -16.04 -26.80
C GLU A 75 17.96 -16.60 -26.06
N LEU A 76 16.76 -16.15 -26.43
CA LEU A 76 15.51 -16.63 -25.86
C LEU A 76 15.30 -18.13 -26.07
N SER A 77 15.54 -18.62 -27.30
CA SER A 77 15.44 -20.05 -27.60
C SER A 77 16.43 -20.86 -26.76
N LYS A 78 17.69 -20.41 -26.67
CA LYS A 78 18.72 -21.07 -25.88
C LYS A 78 18.38 -21.13 -24.39
N LEU A 79 17.94 -20.01 -23.80
CA LEU A 79 17.56 -19.96 -22.38
C LEU A 79 16.30 -20.79 -22.10
N SER A 80 15.35 -20.83 -23.04
CA SER A 80 14.15 -21.66 -22.92
C SER A 80 14.49 -23.15 -22.95
N GLU A 81 15.36 -23.60 -23.87
CA GLU A 81 15.82 -24.99 -23.91
C GLU A 81 16.60 -25.37 -22.65
N LEU A 82 17.48 -24.48 -22.19
CA LEU A 82 18.19 -24.65 -20.93
C LEU A 82 17.18 -24.81 -19.78
N SER A 83 16.21 -23.91 -19.67
CA SER A 83 15.19 -23.98 -18.62
C SER A 83 14.38 -25.27 -18.63
N LEU A 84 14.04 -25.79 -19.81
CA LEU A 84 13.33 -27.07 -19.96
C LEU A 84 14.18 -28.29 -19.57
N SER A 85 15.50 -28.17 -19.64
CA SER A 85 16.43 -29.24 -19.22
C SER A 85 16.56 -29.37 -17.70
N PHE A 86 16.18 -28.34 -16.94
CA PHE A 86 16.18 -28.35 -15.48
C PHE A 86 14.83 -28.85 -14.94
N GLY A 87 14.89 -29.77 -13.96
CA GLY A 87 13.69 -30.31 -13.31
C GLY A 87 13.02 -29.31 -12.36
N ASP A 88 13.82 -28.49 -11.67
CA ASP A 88 13.34 -27.46 -10.76
C ASP A 88 13.18 -26.12 -11.49
N LYS A 89 11.92 -25.76 -11.75
CA LYS A 89 11.57 -24.54 -12.49
C LYS A 89 11.74 -23.28 -11.64
N GLU A 90 11.50 -23.36 -10.33
CA GLU A 90 11.60 -22.20 -9.44
C GLU A 90 13.06 -21.80 -9.27
N LEU A 91 13.94 -22.78 -9.05
CA LEU A 91 15.37 -22.55 -9.00
C LEU A 91 15.89 -21.96 -10.31
N MET A 92 15.46 -22.49 -11.46
CA MET A 92 15.86 -21.96 -12.76
C MET A 92 15.37 -20.52 -12.97
N ASN A 93 14.14 -20.21 -12.56
CA ASN A 93 13.60 -18.85 -12.64
C ASN A 93 14.39 -17.87 -11.76
N GLN A 94 14.81 -18.30 -10.57
CA GLN A 94 15.67 -17.51 -9.69
C GLN A 94 17.04 -17.26 -10.34
N VAL A 95 17.69 -18.29 -10.88
CA VAL A 95 19.01 -18.15 -11.54
C VAL A 95 18.91 -17.21 -12.75
N LEU A 96 17.83 -17.29 -13.53
CA LEU A 96 17.58 -16.37 -14.64
C LEU A 96 17.39 -14.92 -14.16
N LEU A 97 16.63 -14.72 -13.08
CA LEU A 97 16.44 -13.42 -12.47
C LEU A 97 17.78 -12.83 -12.00
N GLU A 98 18.57 -13.58 -11.26
CA GLU A 98 19.89 -13.14 -10.77
C GLU A 98 20.84 -12.81 -11.93
N ASN A 99 20.84 -13.62 -12.99
CA ASN A 99 21.61 -13.34 -14.19
C ASN A 99 21.17 -12.03 -14.86
N PHE A 100 19.86 -11.80 -14.98
CA PHE A 100 19.34 -10.58 -15.56
C PHE A 100 19.63 -9.37 -14.69
N LEU A 101 19.49 -9.47 -13.36
CA LEU A 101 19.86 -8.46 -12.33
C LEU A 101 21.32 -8.01 -12.42
N GLY A 102 22.23 -8.86 -12.89
CA GLY A 102 23.63 -8.51 -13.10
C GLY A 102 23.95 -7.78 -14.43
N ASN A 103 22.97 -7.58 -15.33
CA ASN A 103 23.21 -7.03 -16.67
C ASN A 103 23.17 -5.48 -16.67
N PRO A 104 24.09 -4.75 -17.34
CA PRO A 104 24.11 -3.27 -17.36
C PRO A 104 22.90 -2.57 -18.01
N GLY A 105 21.87 -3.31 -18.47
CA GLY A 105 20.69 -2.78 -19.17
C GLY A 105 19.43 -2.64 -18.33
N ILE A 106 19.53 -2.77 -17.00
CA ILE A 106 18.36 -2.85 -16.11
C ILE A 106 17.82 -1.48 -15.74
N ILE A 107 16.50 -1.43 -15.66
CA ILE A 107 15.72 -0.24 -15.31
C ILE A 107 14.95 -0.56 -14.03
N ILE A 108 15.62 -0.36 -12.90
CA ILE A 108 15.04 -0.41 -11.55
C ILE A 108 15.19 0.98 -10.93
N PRO A 109 14.12 1.54 -10.32
CA PRO A 109 14.24 2.80 -9.58
C PRO A 109 15.30 2.71 -8.49
N THR A 110 16.01 3.78 -8.22
CA THR A 110 16.94 3.85 -7.08
C THR A 110 16.18 3.76 -5.74
N ASN A 111 16.88 3.41 -4.66
CA ASN A 111 16.30 3.39 -3.32
C ASN A 111 15.72 4.76 -2.92
N ASP A 112 16.37 5.85 -3.36
CA ASP A 112 15.91 7.21 -3.11
C ASP A 112 14.63 7.52 -3.90
N GLU A 113 14.54 7.14 -5.17
CA GLU A 113 13.31 7.29 -5.98
C GLU A 113 12.15 6.52 -5.37
N MET A 114 12.38 5.25 -4.96
CA MET A 114 11.39 4.44 -4.25
C MET A 114 10.88 5.13 -2.97
N ARG A 115 11.79 5.73 -2.19
CA ARG A 115 11.45 6.40 -0.91
C ARG A 115 10.86 7.78 -1.09
N SER A 116 11.13 8.45 -2.21
CA SER A 116 10.57 9.77 -2.53
C SER A 116 9.05 9.71 -2.75
N ASN A 117 8.54 8.60 -3.32
CA ASN A 117 7.11 8.37 -3.49
C ASN A 117 6.76 6.86 -3.42
N PRO A 118 6.68 6.28 -2.21
CA PRO A 118 6.41 4.86 -2.03
C PRO A 118 5.06 4.44 -2.61
N ASP A 119 4.03 5.29 -2.55
CA ASP A 119 2.71 5.00 -3.09
C ASP A 119 2.75 4.82 -4.61
N ALA A 120 3.49 5.67 -5.34
CA ALA A 120 3.68 5.53 -6.78
C ALA A 120 4.53 4.30 -7.12
N PHE A 121 5.64 4.10 -6.41
CA PHE A 121 6.53 2.96 -6.61
C PHE A 121 5.79 1.61 -6.49
N VAL A 122 4.96 1.45 -5.45
CA VAL A 122 4.19 0.21 -5.25
C VAL A 122 3.18 0.02 -6.38
N ASN A 123 2.42 1.06 -6.75
CA ASN A 123 1.46 0.98 -7.85
C ASN A 123 2.13 0.59 -9.18
N GLU A 124 3.23 1.25 -9.53
CA GLU A 124 3.96 0.98 -10.77
C GLU A 124 4.57 -0.42 -10.80
N THR A 125 5.06 -0.91 -9.66
CA THR A 125 5.59 -2.27 -9.53
C THR A 125 4.50 -3.31 -9.72
N TYR A 126 3.34 -3.13 -9.10
CA TYR A 126 2.16 -3.98 -9.29
C TYR A 126 1.68 -4.00 -10.74
N LEU A 127 1.63 -2.84 -11.41
CA LEU A 127 1.28 -2.77 -12.82
C LEU A 127 2.31 -3.48 -13.70
N LYS A 128 3.60 -3.26 -13.46
CA LYS A 128 4.70 -3.85 -14.23
C LYS A 128 4.69 -5.38 -14.18
N PHE A 129 4.57 -5.95 -12.98
CA PHE A 129 4.68 -7.41 -12.80
C PHE A 129 3.34 -8.13 -12.88
N PHE A 130 2.26 -7.53 -12.35
CA PHE A 130 0.99 -8.22 -12.19
C PHE A 130 -0.14 -7.70 -13.08
N LEU A 131 0.08 -6.60 -13.82
CA LEU A 131 -0.91 -5.97 -14.69
C LEU A 131 -2.20 -5.58 -13.95
N ARG A 132 -2.07 -5.18 -12.68
CA ARG A 132 -3.17 -4.69 -11.84
C ARG A 132 -2.67 -3.66 -10.86
N TYR A 133 -3.58 -2.89 -10.26
CA TYR A 133 -3.27 -2.10 -9.08
C TYR A 133 -3.28 -2.99 -7.83
N PRO A 134 -2.48 -2.64 -6.80
CA PRO A 134 -2.59 -3.27 -5.50
C PRO A 134 -3.95 -2.97 -4.88
N THR A 135 -4.43 -3.87 -4.02
CA THR A 135 -5.49 -3.55 -3.07
C THR A 135 -4.98 -2.53 -2.05
N GLU A 136 -5.89 -1.81 -1.38
CA GLU A 136 -5.50 -0.82 -0.35
C GLU A 136 -4.67 -1.45 0.78
N TYR A 137 -4.96 -2.70 1.15
CA TYR A 137 -4.17 -3.43 2.16
C TYR A 137 -2.76 -3.77 1.67
N GLU A 138 -2.62 -4.30 0.46
CA GLU A 138 -1.32 -4.58 -0.16
C GLU A 138 -0.47 -3.30 -0.25
N LYS A 139 -1.09 -2.20 -0.70
CA LYS A 139 -0.44 -0.91 -0.84
C LYS A 139 0.03 -0.37 0.50
N TYR A 140 -0.82 -0.44 1.53
CA TYR A 140 -0.47 -0.06 2.89
C TYR A 140 0.71 -0.88 3.41
N TYR A 141 0.65 -2.20 3.30
CA TYR A 141 1.69 -3.10 3.82
C TYR A 141 3.05 -2.88 3.15
N PHE A 142 3.09 -2.83 1.81
CA PHE A 142 4.35 -2.62 1.10
C PHE A 142 4.95 -1.24 1.37
N LYS A 143 4.11 -0.20 1.41
CA LYS A 143 4.58 1.14 1.77
C LYS A 143 5.17 1.17 3.18
N ASP A 144 4.47 0.58 4.15
CA ASP A 144 4.90 0.54 5.54
C ASP A 144 6.23 -0.22 5.69
N MET A 145 6.38 -1.35 5.01
CA MET A 145 7.62 -2.12 4.96
C MET A 145 8.79 -1.30 4.40
N ILE A 146 8.58 -0.63 3.26
CA ILE A 146 9.60 0.21 2.60
C ILE A 146 10.02 1.38 3.50
N ILE A 147 9.11 1.99 4.24
CA ILE A 147 9.40 3.15 5.10
C ILE A 147 10.09 2.74 6.39
N LYS A 148 9.67 1.63 7.01
CA LYS A 148 10.19 1.19 8.31
C LYS A 148 11.56 0.54 8.23
N ASP A 149 11.86 -0.13 7.11
CA ASP A 149 13.10 -0.85 6.93
C ASP A 149 13.96 -0.20 5.82
N PRO A 150 15.01 0.56 6.19
CA PRO A 150 15.88 1.21 5.23
C PRO A 150 16.74 0.22 4.44
N ASP A 151 16.90 -1.03 4.90
CA ASP A 151 17.72 -2.06 4.25
C ASP A 151 16.97 -2.73 3.09
N ILE A 152 15.64 -2.60 3.02
CA ILE A 152 14.86 -3.04 1.86
C ILE A 152 15.20 -2.17 0.65
N THR A 153 15.87 -2.76 -0.34
CA THR A 153 16.20 -2.09 -1.60
C THR A 153 15.10 -2.25 -2.64
N SER A 154 15.06 -1.36 -3.63
CA SER A 154 14.16 -1.47 -4.77
C SER A 154 14.40 -2.75 -5.58
N GLU A 155 15.65 -3.19 -5.68
CA GLU A 155 16.04 -4.45 -6.31
C GLU A 155 15.44 -5.66 -5.58
N MET A 156 15.48 -5.67 -4.24
CA MET A 156 14.84 -6.73 -3.44
C MET A 156 13.33 -6.80 -3.68
N VAL A 157 12.66 -5.65 -3.78
CA VAL A 157 11.22 -5.61 -4.08
C VAL A 157 10.96 -6.17 -5.48
N TYR A 158 11.71 -5.73 -6.49
CA TYR A 158 11.58 -6.25 -7.86
C TYR A 158 11.82 -7.77 -7.92
N ALA A 159 12.84 -8.25 -7.20
CA ALA A 159 13.16 -9.67 -7.14
C ALA A 159 12.03 -10.47 -6.46
N ALA A 160 11.41 -9.94 -5.41
CA ALA A 160 10.28 -10.58 -4.75
C ALA A 160 9.04 -10.67 -5.67
N PHE A 161 8.75 -9.60 -6.43
CA PHE A 161 7.65 -9.61 -7.40
C PHE A 161 7.89 -10.58 -8.56
N ALA A 162 9.11 -10.62 -9.09
CA ALA A 162 9.50 -11.55 -10.15
C ALA A 162 9.46 -13.03 -9.71
N GLN A 163 9.56 -13.31 -8.41
CA GLN A 163 9.50 -14.67 -7.85
C GLN A 163 8.12 -15.03 -7.28
N SER A 164 7.16 -14.11 -7.26
CA SER A 164 5.81 -14.36 -6.77
C SER A 164 5.09 -15.40 -7.62
N ASN A 165 4.31 -16.27 -6.98
CA ASN A 165 3.38 -17.17 -7.67
C ASN A 165 2.47 -16.41 -8.63
N GLU A 166 1.98 -15.23 -8.27
CA GLU A 166 1.12 -14.44 -9.16
C GLU A 166 1.83 -14.08 -10.48
N TYR A 167 3.15 -13.89 -10.44
CA TYR A 167 3.94 -13.60 -11.63
C TYR A 167 4.05 -14.79 -12.58
N LEU A 168 3.88 -16.02 -12.10
CA LEU A 168 4.01 -17.22 -12.93
C LEU A 168 2.78 -17.48 -13.80
N PHE A 169 1.65 -16.79 -13.55
CA PHE A 169 0.39 -17.05 -14.24
C PHE A 169 -0.11 -15.82 -15.01
N TYR A 170 -0.99 -16.05 -15.97
CA TYR A 170 -1.79 -15.03 -16.66
C TYR A 170 -3.23 -15.52 -16.87
#